data_AF-A0A963JX16-F1
#
_entry.id   AF-A0A963JX16-F1
#
_cell.length_a   1.000
_cell.length_b   1.000
_cell.length_c   1.000
_cell.angle_alpha   90.00
_cell.angle_beta   90.00
_cell.angle_gamma   90.00
#
_symmetry.space_group_name_H-M   'P 1'
#
loop_
_entity.id
_entity.type
_entity.pdbx_description
1 polymer ?
#
loop_
_entity_poly.entity_id
_entity_poly.type
_entity_poly.pdbx_seq_one_letter_code
_entity_poly.pdbx_strand_id
1 'polypeptide(L)'
;MATMKGPALFLAQFAGDKPPFDSLDHIAGWAASLGYKGVQIPSWDGRLFDLKKAAESKTYCDEVKGTVESHGLAITELSTHLQSQLVAVHPA
;
A
#
# COMPACT_ATOMS: atom_id res chain seq x y z
N MET A 1 -11.73 22.18 -12.78
CA MET A 1 -12.47 21.02 -12.27
C MET A 1 -11.47 19.90 -12.04
N ALA A 2 -11.38 19.34 -10.83
CA ALA A 2 -10.51 18.20 -10.59
C ALA A 2 -11.18 16.95 -11.17
N THR A 3 -10.61 16.38 -12.23
CA THR A 3 -11.11 15.15 -12.86
C THR A 3 -10.75 13.96 -11.97
N MET A 4 -11.74 13.17 -11.55
CA MET A 4 -11.50 11.92 -10.83
C MET A 4 -10.67 10.96 -11.69
N LYS A 5 -9.60 10.37 -11.14
CA LYS A 5 -8.65 9.51 -11.86
C LYS A 5 -9.00 8.01 -11.80
N GLY A 6 -10.09 7.64 -11.12
CA GLY A 6 -10.53 6.26 -10.91
C GLY A 6 -10.45 5.82 -9.44
N PRO A 7 -10.92 4.60 -9.12
CA PRO A 7 -10.97 4.11 -7.76
C PRO A 7 -9.59 3.66 -7.25
N ALA A 8 -9.38 3.78 -5.94
CA ALA A 8 -8.21 3.25 -5.24
C ALA A 8 -8.62 2.20 -4.20
N LEU A 9 -7.74 1.24 -3.93
CA LEU A 9 -7.98 0.16 -2.97
C LEU A 9 -7.03 0.26 -1.78
N PHE A 10 -7.54 0.09 -0.57
CA PHE A 10 -6.72 -0.02 0.63
C PHE A 10 -6.25 -1.46 0.84
N LEU A 11 -4.95 -1.71 0.63
CA LEU A 11 -4.40 -3.06 0.59
C LEU A 11 -4.42 -3.78 1.95
N ALA A 12 -4.37 -3.05 3.06
CA ALA A 12 -4.32 -3.65 4.40
C ALA A 12 -5.55 -4.50 4.74
N GLN A 13 -6.69 -4.25 4.07
CA GLN A 13 -7.91 -5.04 4.27
C GLN A 13 -7.79 -6.47 3.75
N PHE A 14 -6.81 -6.74 2.88
CA PHE A 14 -6.68 -8.01 2.16
C PHE A 14 -5.34 -8.70 2.41
N ALA A 15 -4.33 -7.98 2.89
CA ALA A 15 -2.98 -8.50 3.12
C ALA A 15 -2.99 -9.77 3.99
N GLY A 16 -2.27 -10.81 3.56
CA GLY A 16 -2.26 -12.13 4.20
C GLY A 16 -1.04 -12.94 3.80
N ASP A 17 -0.91 -14.17 4.30
CA ASP A 17 0.31 -14.97 4.11
C ASP A 17 0.32 -15.84 2.83
N LYS A 18 -0.70 -15.71 1.97
CA LYS A 18 -0.85 -16.54 0.77
C LYS A 18 -1.12 -15.69 -0.48
N PRO A 19 -0.63 -16.10 -1.66
CA PRO A 19 -1.00 -15.46 -2.91
C PRO A 19 -2.51 -15.38 -3.13
N PRO A 20 -3.04 -14.29 -3.72
CA PRO A 20 -2.29 -13.13 -4.22
C PRO A 20 -2.03 -12.03 -3.17
N PHE A 21 -2.17 -12.30 -1.87
CA PHE A 21 -2.19 -11.27 -0.81
C PHE A 21 -0.88 -11.15 -0.01
N ASP A 22 0.15 -11.89 -0.40
CA ASP A 22 1.39 -12.14 0.34
C ASP A 22 2.58 -11.24 -0.04
N SER A 23 2.45 -10.47 -1.11
CA SER A 23 3.47 -9.52 -1.55
C SER A 23 2.83 -8.33 -2.26
N LEU A 24 3.58 -7.22 -2.35
CA LEU A 24 3.13 -6.02 -3.06
C LEU A 24 2.86 -6.30 -4.55
N ASP A 25 3.71 -7.09 -5.21
CA ASP A 25 3.56 -7.41 -6.63
C ASP A 25 2.28 -8.21 -6.89
N HIS A 26 2.06 -9.29 -6.14
CA HIS A 26 0.88 -10.15 -6.30
C HIS A 26 -0.41 -9.38 -6.03
N ILE A 27 -0.46 -8.59 -4.95
CA ILE A 27 -1.69 -7.89 -4.55
C ILE A 27 -1.97 -6.69 -5.46
N ALA A 28 -0.94 -6.05 -6.01
CA ALA A 28 -1.08 -5.01 -7.03
C ALA A 28 -1.64 -5.61 -8.33
N GLY A 29 -1.13 -6.76 -8.78
CA GLY A 29 -1.69 -7.46 -9.94
C GLY A 29 -3.16 -7.85 -9.75
N TRP A 30 -3.51 -8.35 -8.56
CA TRP A 30 -4.90 -8.64 -8.21
C TRP A 30 -5.77 -7.37 -8.20
N ALA A 31 -5.33 -6.27 -7.58
CA ALA A 31 -6.08 -5.02 -7.55
C ALA A 31 -6.29 -4.45 -8.98
N ALA A 32 -5.27 -4.51 -9.83
CA ALA A 32 -5.37 -4.10 -11.23
C ALA A 32 -6.38 -4.94 -12.00
N SER A 33 -6.42 -6.26 -11.77
CA SER A 33 -7.38 -7.18 -12.41
C SER A 33 -8.85 -6.85 -12.09
N LEU A 34 -9.11 -6.19 -10.95
CA LEU A 34 -10.43 -5.72 -10.54
C LEU A 34 -10.80 -4.33 -11.09
N GLY A 35 -9.90 -3.69 -11.84
CA GLY A 35 -10.14 -2.39 -12.48
C GLY A 35 -9.77 -1.16 -11.63
N TYR A 36 -9.11 -1.34 -10.49
CA TYR A 36 -8.59 -0.22 -9.71
C TYR A 36 -7.52 0.56 -10.49
N LYS A 37 -7.37 1.84 -10.12
CA LYS A 37 -6.37 2.77 -10.71
C LYS A 37 -5.34 3.22 -9.68
N GLY A 38 -5.58 2.99 -8.41
CA GLY A 38 -4.63 3.28 -7.36
C GLY A 38 -4.69 2.31 -6.19
N VAL A 39 -3.65 2.34 -5.37
CA VAL A 39 -3.55 1.56 -4.14
C VAL A 39 -3.04 2.44 -3.00
N GLN A 40 -3.64 2.26 -1.83
CA GLN A 40 -3.12 2.76 -0.56
C GLN A 40 -2.35 1.61 0.11
N ILE A 41 -1.08 1.85 0.43
CA ILE A 41 -0.18 0.83 0.98
C ILE A 41 -0.05 1.01 2.50
N PRO A 42 -0.28 -0.03 3.33
CA PRO A 42 0.04 0.05 4.76
C PRO A 42 1.54 0.10 4.98
N SER A 43 2.01 1.15 5.65
CA SER A 43 3.44 1.31 5.93
C SER A 43 3.94 0.45 7.09
N TRP A 44 3.06 -0.29 7.78
CA TRP A 44 3.41 -1.14 8.91
C TRP A 44 3.64 -2.60 8.51
N ASP A 45 3.11 -3.03 7.36
CA ASP A 45 3.17 -4.43 6.94
C ASP A 45 4.40 -4.66 6.06
N GLY A 46 5.44 -5.26 6.65
CA GLY A 46 6.71 -5.53 5.97
C GLY A 46 6.60 -6.45 4.74
N ARG A 47 5.49 -7.17 4.55
CA ARG A 47 5.22 -7.94 3.33
C ARG A 47 4.96 -7.02 2.13
N LEU A 48 4.38 -5.84 2.40
CA LEU A 48 3.98 -4.88 1.37
C LEU A 48 4.89 -3.64 1.31
N PHE A 49 5.44 -3.20 2.45
CA PHE A 49 6.25 -1.99 2.53
C PHE A 49 7.20 -2.01 3.74
N ASP A 50 8.48 -1.83 3.49
CA ASP A 50 9.50 -1.62 4.52
C ASP A 50 9.70 -0.12 4.76
N LEU A 51 9.04 0.40 5.80
CA LEU A 51 9.10 1.82 6.13
C LEU A 51 10.50 2.31 6.51
N LYS A 52 11.30 1.46 7.17
CA LYS A 52 12.66 1.84 7.55
C LYS A 52 13.53 1.99 6.30
N LYS A 53 13.48 0.99 5.41
CA LYS A 53 14.23 1.03 4.16
C LYS A 53 13.78 2.19 3.27
N ALA A 54 12.48 2.52 3.26
CA ALA A 54 11.95 3.69 2.55
C ALA A 54 12.52 5.01 3.08
N ALA A 55 12.74 5.14 4.39
CA ALA A 55 13.34 6.33 4.98
C ALA A 55 14.83 6.49 4.62
N GLU A 56 15.53 5.39 4.36
CA GLU A 56 16.99 5.36 4.16
C GLU A 56 17.40 5.22 2.69
N SER A 57 16.49 4.83 1.79
CA SER A 57 16.81 4.50 0.40
C SER A 57 15.78 5.05 -0.59
N LYS A 58 16.20 6.05 -1.38
CA LYS A 58 15.41 6.51 -2.53
C LYS A 58 15.19 5.39 -3.55
N THR A 59 16.22 4.57 -3.80
CA THR A 59 16.15 3.45 -4.73
C THR A 59 15.03 2.49 -4.36
N TYR A 60 14.89 2.16 -3.07
CA TYR A 60 13.79 1.32 -2.61
C TYR A 60 12.41 1.96 -2.88
N CYS A 61 12.25 3.25 -2.63
CA CYS A 61 11.02 3.96 -2.97
C CYS A 61 10.70 3.91 -4.48
N ASP A 62 11.72 4.03 -5.33
CA ASP A 62 11.57 3.91 -6.78
C ASP A 62 11.22 2.47 -7.20
N GLU A 63 11.77 1.44 -6.53
CA GLU A 63 11.42 0.02 -6.74
C GLU A 63 9.98 -0.29 -6.34
N VAL A 64 9.54 0.17 -5.17
CA VAL A 64 8.15 0.02 -4.69
C VAL A 64 7.19 0.69 -5.68
N LYS A 65 7.49 1.92 -6.08
CA LYS A 65 6.71 2.65 -7.07
C LYS A 65 6.66 1.90 -8.41
N GLY A 66 7.82 1.45 -8.90
CA GLY A 66 7.94 0.70 -10.14
C GLY A 66 7.16 -0.61 -10.13
N THR A 67 7.13 -1.31 -8.99
CA THR A 67 6.32 -2.53 -8.82
C THR A 67 4.84 -2.24 -9.06
N VAL A 68 4.30 -1.21 -8.41
CA VAL A 68 2.88 -0.82 -8.55
C VAL A 68 2.58 -0.30 -9.96
N GLU A 69 3.46 0.52 -10.53
CA GLU A 69 3.30 1.07 -11.88
C GLU A 69 3.37 -0.01 -12.97
N SER A 70 4.09 -1.12 -12.75
CA SER A 70 4.16 -2.25 -13.69
C SER A 70 2.80 -2.92 -13.91
N HIS A 71 1.88 -2.81 -12.94
CA HIS A 71 0.49 -3.28 -13.03
C HIS A 71 -0.49 -2.19 -13.51
N GLY A 72 0.02 -1.02 -13.92
CA GLY A 72 -0.82 0.10 -14.36
C GLY A 72 -1.56 0.82 -13.24
N LEU A 73 -1.09 0.67 -12.00
CA LEU A 73 -1.64 1.32 -10.80
C LEU A 73 -0.77 2.49 -10.37
N ALA A 74 -1.37 3.42 -9.62
CA ALA A 74 -0.64 4.48 -8.92
C ALA A 74 -0.67 4.26 -7.39
N ILE A 75 0.43 4.57 -6.70
CA ILE A 75 0.39 4.70 -5.24
C ILE A 75 -0.33 6.02 -4.93
N THR A 76 -1.46 5.94 -4.25
CA THR A 76 -2.23 7.15 -3.88
C THR A 76 -1.76 7.72 -2.54
N GLU A 77 -1.36 6.84 -1.63
CA GLU A 77 -1.03 7.20 -0.24
C GLU A 77 -0.32 6.03 0.47
N LEU A 78 0.46 6.39 1.49
CA LEU A 78 0.94 5.46 2.52
C LEU A 78 0.06 5.63 3.76
N SER A 79 -0.62 4.57 4.19
CA SER A 79 -1.46 4.64 5.38
C SER A 79 -0.64 4.39 6.64
N THR A 80 -0.73 5.29 7.61
CA THR A 80 -0.02 5.19 8.90
C THR A 80 -0.95 4.95 10.08
N HIS A 81 -2.12 4.33 9.85
CA HIS A 81 -3.17 4.21 10.87
C HIS A 81 -2.67 3.59 12.18
N LEU A 82 -1.79 2.58 12.13
CA LEU A 82 -1.23 1.95 13.33
C LEU A 82 -0.08 2.75 13.94
N GLN A 83 0.76 3.40 13.13
CA GLN A 83 1.88 4.21 13.65
C GLN A 83 1.41 5.55 14.25
N SER A 84 0.33 6.11 13.72
CA SER A 84 -0.19 7.43 14.10
C SER A 84 -1.45 7.33 14.98
N GLN A 85 -1.82 6.12 15.44
CA GLN A 85 -2.99 5.94 16.29
C GLN A 85 -2.74 6.54 17.67
N LEU A 86 -3.50 7.60 17.99
CA LEU A 86 -3.64 8.08 19.36
C LEU A 86 -4.70 7.22 20.05
N VAL A 87 -4.27 6.23 20.82
CA VAL A 87 -5.17 5.41 21.63
C VAL A 87 -5.37 6.08 22.98
N ALA A 88 -6.51 6.74 23.17
CA ALA A 88 -6.96 7.17 24.49
C ALA A 88 -7.39 5.93 25.29
N VAL A 89 -6.51 5.42 26.15
CA VAL A 89 -6.84 4.33 27.08
C VAL A 89 -7.31 4.91 28.41
N HIS A 90 -8.46 4.45 28.91
CA HIS A 90 -8.79 4.56 30.33
C HIS A 90 -8.41 3.23 30.99
N PRO A 91 -7.35 3.18 31.81
CA PRO A 91 -6.82 1.92 32.36
C PRO A 91 -7.63 1.32 33.52
N ALA A 92 -8.90 1.71 33.69
CA ALA A 92 -9.74 1.30 34.82
C ALA A 92 -10.64 0.10 34.48
#